data_AF-A0A1H1KW79-F1
#
_entry.id   AF-A0A1H1KW79-F1
#
_cell.length_a   1.000
_cell.length_b   1.000
_cell.length_c   1.000
_cell.angle_alpha   90.00
_cell.angle_beta   90.00
_cell.angle_gamma   90.00
#
_symmetry.space_group_name_H-M   'P 1'
#
loop_
_entity.id
_entity.type
_entity.pdbx_description
1 polymer ?
#
loop_
_entity_poly.entity_id
_entity_poly.type
_entity_poly.pdbx_seq_one_letter_code
_entity_poly.pdbx_strand_id
1 'polypeptide(L)'
;MTLDADTVKLITALVVHVAGGMFVLETMLRKDDRAGRVWALGFIAAMIATEAYLLDAVTDAGWWPIAIGNASWVTAIGLLWIGCRVFNGRQARGAAIVVGAAAVAAVVAVLLELASGAPVGDGPGSARWSGAWVMFAANAAFAGLGAAETVRGAMRRTRTALGLGVVMLLASVFQAARLVSAIVLGTDDEGFRTWISSGVAGVATICLVIVAVLAASVLRAEQVRMRGTEDSSLMAIAPDGVLLAPSFVRVLGGRLMRANRRAELFAVLVIRIDALARIATAFGADEAEHVRQAVRAAARRLSPTTAALGTDDRGTLMLAFQPATPAEARQLAARMHRAMLDQLSTAGVPVVPPIGMGVSLTSITGYDRDTLLDAAKAAAKRAIASDDVTVAVAGEDDEAEGPSVGQAVRR
;
A
#
# COMPACT_ATOMS: atom_id res chain seq x y z
N MET A 1 -40.07 15.94 9.53
CA MET A 1 -40.24 14.48 9.74
C MET A 1 -39.17 14.03 10.70
N THR A 2 -39.54 13.64 11.91
CA THR A 2 -38.64 13.02 12.88
C THR A 2 -38.56 11.53 12.56
N LEU A 3 -37.38 11.04 12.19
CA LEU A 3 -37.15 9.60 12.06
C LEU A 3 -37.24 8.98 13.45
N ASP A 4 -38.07 7.94 13.60
CA ASP A 4 -38.17 7.19 14.84
C ASP A 4 -36.81 6.54 15.19
N ALA A 5 -36.33 6.76 16.42
CA ALA A 5 -34.97 6.42 16.82
C ALA A 5 -34.72 4.90 16.81
N ASP A 6 -35.72 4.11 17.18
CA ASP A 6 -35.60 2.65 17.23
C ASP A 6 -35.67 2.05 15.82
N THR A 7 -36.52 2.60 14.95
CA THR A 7 -36.50 2.30 13.52
C THR A 7 -35.11 2.57 12.91
N VAL A 8 -34.47 3.69 13.25
CA VAL A 8 -33.12 4.01 12.76
C VAL A 8 -32.07 3.05 13.31
N LYS A 9 -32.14 2.65 14.59
CA LYS A 9 -31.23 1.62 15.15
C LYS A 9 -31.35 0.31 14.39
N LEU A 10 -32.59 -0.14 14.10
CA LEU A 10 -32.85 -1.37 13.36
C LEU A 10 -32.29 -1.30 11.93
N ILE A 11 -32.54 -0.21 11.21
CA ILE A 11 -32.01 -0.01 9.86
C ILE A 11 -30.47 0.04 9.88
N THR A 12 -29.89 0.72 10.87
CA THR A 12 -28.43 0.81 11.02
C THR A 12 -27.82 -0.56 11.28
N ALA A 13 -28.41 -1.36 12.17
CA ALA A 13 -27.98 -2.73 12.44
C ALA A 13 -28.04 -3.58 11.17
N LEU A 14 -29.16 -3.52 10.41
CA LEU A 14 -29.30 -4.26 9.16
C LEU A 14 -28.19 -3.91 8.15
N VAL A 15 -27.93 -2.61 7.93
CA VAL A 15 -26.89 -2.16 6.99
C VAL A 15 -25.50 -2.61 7.45
N VAL A 16 -25.19 -2.46 8.74
CA VAL A 16 -23.90 -2.87 9.31
C VAL A 16 -23.67 -4.37 9.14
N HIS A 17 -24.69 -5.20 9.39
CA HIS A 17 -24.59 -6.65 9.25
C HIS A 17 -24.46 -7.10 7.80
N VAL A 18 -25.27 -6.55 6.88
CA VAL A 18 -25.19 -6.92 5.46
C VAL A 18 -23.87 -6.49 4.86
N ALA A 19 -23.49 -5.22 5.01
CA ALA A 19 -22.28 -4.67 4.40
C ALA A 19 -21.02 -5.24 5.06
N GLY A 20 -20.98 -5.28 6.39
CA GLY A 20 -19.88 -5.86 7.14
C GLY A 20 -19.76 -7.36 6.92
N GLY A 21 -20.88 -8.10 6.88
CA GLY A 21 -20.90 -9.55 6.71
C GLY A 21 -20.37 -9.95 5.35
N MET A 22 -20.77 -9.24 4.29
CA MET A 22 -20.21 -9.41 2.95
C MET A 22 -18.71 -9.13 2.93
N PHE A 23 -18.26 -8.04 3.57
CA PHE A 23 -16.85 -7.70 3.65
C PHE A 23 -16.00 -8.75 4.40
N VAL A 24 -16.51 -9.24 5.54
CA VAL A 24 -15.87 -10.28 6.35
C VAL A 24 -15.80 -11.58 5.57
N LEU A 25 -16.90 -12.02 4.94
CA LEU A 25 -16.94 -13.23 4.12
C LEU A 25 -15.92 -13.16 2.97
N GLU A 26 -15.87 -12.05 2.25
CA GLU A 26 -14.89 -11.87 1.17
C GLU A 26 -13.44 -11.88 1.72
N THR A 27 -13.23 -11.33 2.90
CA THR A 27 -11.92 -11.35 3.58
C THR A 27 -11.53 -12.76 4.02
N MET A 28 -12.46 -13.60 4.46
CA MET A 28 -12.19 -14.99 4.82
C MET A 28 -11.87 -15.86 3.59
N LEU A 29 -12.56 -15.61 2.48
CA LEU A 29 -12.35 -16.35 1.22
C LEU A 29 -11.00 -16.03 0.56
N ARG A 30 -10.41 -14.86 0.85
CA ARG A 30 -9.13 -14.43 0.27
C ARG A 30 -7.99 -14.55 1.30
N LYS A 31 -6.95 -15.33 1.00
CA LYS A 31 -5.93 -15.69 2.00
C LYS A 31 -4.89 -14.61 2.34
N ASP A 32 -4.71 -13.52 1.58
CA ASP A 32 -3.47 -12.70 1.67
C ASP A 32 -3.61 -11.18 1.90
N ASP A 33 -4.57 -10.71 2.72
CA ASP A 33 -4.63 -9.28 3.08
C ASP A 33 -4.58 -8.99 4.59
N ARG A 34 -3.43 -8.48 5.07
CA ARG A 34 -3.24 -8.08 6.47
C ARG A 34 -4.09 -6.87 6.87
N ALA A 35 -4.28 -5.88 5.99
CA ALA A 35 -5.06 -4.68 6.30
C ALA A 35 -6.56 -5.00 6.30
N GLY A 36 -7.02 -5.73 5.29
CA GLY A 36 -8.38 -6.26 5.20
C GLY A 36 -8.79 -7.10 6.40
N ARG A 37 -7.90 -7.95 6.94
CA ARG A 37 -8.20 -8.70 8.18
C ARG A 37 -8.45 -7.80 9.38
N VAL A 38 -7.70 -6.70 9.52
CA VAL A 38 -7.92 -5.73 10.60
C VAL A 38 -9.23 -4.98 10.39
N TRP A 39 -9.54 -4.57 9.17
CA TRP A 39 -10.83 -3.94 8.86
C TRP A 39 -12.01 -4.88 9.06
N ALA A 40 -11.87 -6.16 8.73
CA ALA A 40 -12.89 -7.17 8.98
C ALA A 40 -13.18 -7.33 10.48
N LEU A 41 -12.15 -7.33 11.33
CA LEU A 41 -12.34 -7.29 12.78
C LEU A 41 -13.06 -6.01 13.23
N GLY A 42 -12.78 -4.87 12.58
CA GLY A 42 -13.51 -3.61 12.81
C GLY A 42 -15.00 -3.72 12.48
N PHE A 43 -15.35 -4.36 11.35
CA PHE A 43 -16.75 -4.61 11.00
C PHE A 43 -17.44 -5.59 11.97
N ILE A 44 -16.73 -6.62 12.45
CA ILE A 44 -17.26 -7.52 13.48
C ILE A 44 -17.54 -6.74 14.77
N ALA A 45 -16.61 -5.87 15.21
CA ALA A 45 -16.83 -5.01 16.37
C ALA A 45 -18.02 -4.06 16.18
N ALA A 46 -18.22 -3.52 14.97
CA ALA A 46 -19.40 -2.71 14.65
C ALA A 46 -20.70 -3.53 14.74
N MET A 47 -20.73 -4.76 14.26
CA MET A 47 -21.90 -5.64 14.40
C MET A 47 -22.24 -5.90 15.86
N ILE A 48 -21.24 -6.26 16.68
CA ILE A 48 -21.42 -6.49 18.12
C ILE A 48 -22.00 -5.25 18.80
N ALA A 49 -21.50 -4.06 18.44
CA ALA A 49 -22.01 -2.81 19.01
C ALA A 49 -23.47 -2.55 18.60
N THR A 50 -23.81 -2.74 17.32
CA THR A 50 -25.20 -2.56 16.87
C THR A 50 -26.15 -3.55 17.52
N GLU A 51 -25.72 -4.79 17.74
CA GLU A 51 -26.53 -5.81 18.43
C GLU A 51 -26.73 -5.44 19.91
N ALA A 52 -25.69 -4.96 20.59
CA ALA A 52 -25.77 -4.51 21.96
C ALA A 52 -26.71 -3.31 22.14
N TYR A 53 -26.69 -2.34 21.21
CA TYR A 53 -27.63 -1.22 21.22
C TYR A 53 -29.06 -1.59 20.80
N LEU A 54 -29.22 -2.61 19.95
CA LEU A 54 -30.54 -3.13 19.62
C LEU A 54 -31.14 -3.84 20.82
N LEU A 55 -30.33 -4.62 21.55
CA LEU A 55 -30.74 -5.27 22.79
C LEU A 55 -31.15 -4.26 23.85
N ASP A 56 -30.38 -3.18 24.05
CA ASP A 56 -30.77 -2.06 24.91
C ASP A 56 -32.09 -1.40 24.49
N ALA A 57 -32.36 -1.33 23.18
CA ALA A 57 -33.57 -0.70 22.68
C ALA A 57 -34.84 -1.55 22.89
N VAL A 58 -34.71 -2.88 22.94
CA VAL A 58 -35.86 -3.81 22.97
C VAL A 58 -36.00 -4.57 24.29
N THR A 59 -35.04 -4.43 25.21
CA THR A 59 -35.05 -5.13 26.50
C THR A 59 -34.62 -4.22 27.65
N ASP A 60 -35.09 -4.55 28.86
CA ASP A 60 -34.62 -3.94 30.11
C ASP A 60 -33.36 -4.62 30.63
N ALA A 61 -32.40 -4.93 29.75
CA ALA A 61 -31.20 -5.70 30.09
C ALA A 61 -30.22 -4.94 31.02
N GLY A 62 -30.47 -3.66 31.32
CA GLY A 62 -29.71 -2.85 32.25
C GLY A 62 -28.47 -2.22 31.62
N TRP A 63 -27.37 -2.14 32.37
CA TRP A 63 -26.19 -1.33 31.99
C TRP A 63 -25.22 -2.03 31.02
N TRP A 64 -25.21 -3.37 30.99
CA TRP A 64 -24.18 -4.13 30.28
C TRP A 64 -24.26 -4.04 28.74
N PRO A 65 -25.44 -3.95 28.09
CA PRO A 65 -25.49 -3.77 26.64
C PRO A 65 -24.90 -2.42 26.23
N ILE A 66 -25.13 -1.36 27.00
CA ILE A 66 -24.54 -0.04 26.78
C ILE A 66 -23.01 -0.10 26.90
N ALA A 67 -22.48 -0.78 27.93
CA ALA A 67 -21.05 -0.95 28.12
C ALA A 67 -20.37 -1.71 26.95
N ILE A 68 -20.98 -2.82 26.53
CA ILE A 68 -20.50 -3.61 25.38
C ILE A 68 -20.60 -2.79 24.09
N GLY A 69 -21.73 -2.08 23.89
CA GLY A 69 -21.97 -1.22 22.74
C GLY A 69 -20.90 -0.14 22.61
N ASN A 70 -20.66 0.62 23.69
CA ASN A 70 -19.66 1.68 23.73
C ASN A 70 -18.25 1.14 23.42
N ALA A 71 -17.83 0.08 24.10
CA ALA A 71 -16.50 -0.52 23.93
C ALA A 71 -16.29 -1.08 22.52
N SER A 72 -17.32 -1.75 21.98
CA SER A 72 -17.28 -2.35 20.65
C SER A 72 -17.26 -1.28 19.56
N TRP A 73 -17.96 -0.17 19.74
CA TRP A 73 -17.94 0.96 18.80
C TRP A 73 -16.57 1.66 18.77
N VAL A 74 -15.98 1.90 19.94
CA VAL A 74 -14.60 2.41 20.06
C VAL A 74 -13.61 1.49 19.35
N THR A 75 -13.78 0.18 19.56
CA THR A 75 -12.94 -0.85 18.92
C THR A 75 -13.13 -0.85 17.40
N ALA A 76 -14.34 -0.69 16.89
CA ALA A 76 -14.64 -0.67 15.46
C ALA A 76 -13.91 0.47 14.74
N ILE A 77 -14.05 1.71 15.22
CA ILE A 77 -13.38 2.88 14.65
C ILE A 77 -11.86 2.81 14.85
N GLY A 78 -11.40 2.33 16.01
CA GLY A 78 -10.00 2.10 16.28
C GLY A 78 -9.35 1.11 15.31
N LEU A 79 -10.03 0.01 14.99
CA LEU A 79 -9.58 -0.98 14.02
C LEU A 79 -9.59 -0.45 12.58
N LEU A 80 -10.52 0.45 12.22
CA LEU A 80 -10.45 1.15 10.93
C LEU A 80 -9.17 1.98 10.80
N TRP A 81 -8.79 2.72 11.84
CA TRP A 81 -7.52 3.44 11.90
C TRP A 81 -6.31 2.50 11.84
N ILE A 82 -6.29 1.44 12.65
CA ILE A 82 -5.19 0.46 12.64
C ILE A 82 -5.05 -0.16 11.24
N GLY A 83 -6.16 -0.49 10.57
CA GLY A 83 -6.13 -1.02 9.21
C GLY A 83 -5.51 -0.03 8.22
N CYS A 84 -5.80 1.28 8.34
CA CYS A 84 -5.12 2.31 7.55
C CYS A 84 -3.60 2.34 7.82
N ARG A 85 -3.18 2.20 9.08
CA ARG A 85 -1.75 2.13 9.44
C ARG A 85 -1.06 0.89 8.89
N VAL A 86 -1.71 -0.27 9.00
CA VAL A 86 -1.20 -1.54 8.46
C VAL A 86 -1.10 -1.46 6.94
N PHE A 87 -2.07 -0.82 6.28
CA PHE A 87 -2.02 -0.56 4.85
C PHE A 87 -0.79 0.26 4.46
N ASN A 88 -0.45 1.29 5.25
CA ASN A 88 0.75 2.11 5.06
C ASN A 88 2.05 1.44 5.53
N GLY A 89 2.04 0.15 5.89
CA GLY A 89 3.23 -0.60 6.30
C GLY A 89 3.74 -0.25 7.71
N ARG A 90 2.96 0.46 8.53
CA ARG A 90 3.36 0.85 9.88
C ARG A 90 3.05 -0.26 10.89
N GLN A 91 3.84 -0.33 11.96
CA GLN A 91 3.60 -1.27 13.05
C GLN A 91 2.26 -0.99 13.76
N ALA A 92 1.50 -2.07 14.01
CA ALA A 92 0.15 -2.01 14.59
C ALA A 92 0.09 -2.28 16.10
N ARG A 93 1.13 -2.87 16.71
CA ARG A 93 1.10 -3.31 18.12
C ARG A 93 0.77 -2.19 19.10
N GLY A 94 1.49 -1.07 19.02
CA GLY A 94 1.23 0.08 19.89
C GLY A 94 -0.17 0.67 19.69
N ALA A 95 -0.64 0.75 18.44
CA ALA A 95 -1.99 1.25 18.15
C ALA A 95 -3.08 0.31 18.68
N ALA A 96 -2.88 -1.01 18.59
CA ALA A 96 -3.79 -2.01 19.17
C ALA A 96 -3.90 -1.88 20.70
N ILE A 97 -2.79 -1.62 21.41
CA ILE A 97 -2.80 -1.38 22.85
C ILE A 97 -3.62 -0.11 23.17
N VAL A 98 -3.42 0.97 22.41
CA VAL A 98 -4.17 2.23 22.60
C VAL A 98 -5.67 2.03 22.37
N VAL A 99 -6.05 1.31 21.32
CA VAL A 99 -7.47 1.00 21.04
C VAL A 99 -8.06 0.11 22.13
N GLY A 100 -7.34 -0.93 22.58
CA GLY A 100 -7.77 -1.79 23.68
C GLY A 100 -7.95 -1.03 24.99
N ALA A 101 -7.01 -0.14 25.34
CA ALA A 101 -7.11 0.71 26.52
C ALA A 101 -8.32 1.65 26.45
N ALA A 102 -8.59 2.25 25.28
CA ALA A 102 -9.76 3.11 25.08
C ALA A 102 -11.08 2.33 25.18
N ALA A 103 -11.14 1.10 24.67
CA ALA A 103 -12.30 0.24 24.81
C ALA A 103 -12.58 -0.13 26.28
N VAL A 104 -11.53 -0.46 27.04
CA VAL A 104 -11.64 -0.70 28.49
C VAL A 104 -12.09 0.57 29.22
N ALA A 105 -11.53 1.74 28.87
CA ALA A 105 -11.94 3.01 29.45
C ALA A 105 -13.42 3.31 29.20
N ALA A 106 -13.97 2.94 28.04
CA ALA A 106 -15.40 3.10 27.75
C ALA A 106 -16.28 2.22 28.66
N VAL A 107 -15.87 0.97 28.95
CA VAL A 107 -16.56 0.10 29.93
C VAL A 107 -16.47 0.69 31.33
N VAL A 108 -15.27 1.09 31.75
CA VAL A 108 -15.03 1.66 33.08
C VAL A 108 -15.86 2.93 33.29
N ALA A 109 -16.00 3.78 32.27
CA ALA A 109 -16.83 4.97 32.34
C ALA A 109 -18.30 4.65 32.66
N VAL A 110 -18.87 3.62 32.03
CA VAL A 110 -20.23 3.16 32.34
C VAL A 110 -20.34 2.66 33.79
N LEU A 111 -19.36 1.88 34.24
CA LEU A 111 -19.34 1.34 35.61
C LEU A 111 -19.20 2.44 36.67
N LEU A 112 -18.39 3.47 36.40
CA LEU A 112 -18.23 4.61 37.31
C LEU A 112 -19.51 5.44 37.41
N GLU A 113 -20.20 5.65 36.30
CA GLU A 113 -21.47 6.38 36.28
C GLU A 113 -22.58 5.60 36.99
N LEU A 114 -22.61 4.27 36.81
CA LEU A 114 -23.48 3.39 37.59
C LEU A 114 -23.18 3.47 39.10
N ALA A 115 -21.90 3.44 39.47
CA ALA A 115 -21.47 3.55 40.87
C ALA A 115 -21.82 4.90 41.50
N SER A 116 -21.98 5.96 40.68
CA SER A 116 -22.39 7.29 41.14
C SER A 116 -23.88 7.41 41.48
N GLY A 117 -24.67 6.34 41.27
CA GLY A 117 -26.09 6.27 41.61
C GLY A 117 -27.03 6.79 40.53
N ALA A 118 -26.54 6.93 39.28
CA ALA A 118 -27.38 7.32 38.15
C ALA A 118 -28.47 6.26 37.90
N PRO A 119 -29.75 6.64 37.77
CA PRO A 119 -30.84 5.69 37.54
C PRO A 119 -30.70 4.98 36.19
N VAL A 120 -30.80 3.65 36.21
CA VAL A 120 -30.82 2.79 35.01
C VAL A 120 -32.27 2.55 34.60
N GLY A 121 -32.67 2.93 33.38
CA GLY A 121 -34.04 2.74 32.84
C GLY A 121 -34.55 3.97 32.08
N ASP A 122 -35.80 3.96 31.61
CA ASP A 122 -36.39 5.10 30.90
C ASP A 122 -36.95 6.16 31.88
N GLY A 123 -36.27 7.29 31.96
CA GLY A 123 -36.66 8.45 32.77
C GLY A 123 -35.72 9.66 32.55
N PRO A 124 -36.10 10.87 33.00
CA PRO A 124 -35.19 12.02 33.04
C PRO A 124 -33.94 11.66 33.88
N GLY A 125 -32.73 11.88 33.36
CA GLY A 125 -31.49 11.46 34.02
C GLY A 125 -31.13 9.97 33.86
N SER A 126 -31.75 9.28 32.90
CA SER A 126 -31.47 7.87 32.60
C SER A 126 -30.02 7.61 32.15
N ALA A 127 -29.49 6.48 32.59
CA ALA A 127 -28.17 5.92 32.24
C ALA A 127 -27.96 5.62 30.72
N ARG A 128 -28.86 6.06 29.83
CA ARG A 128 -28.84 5.78 28.39
C ARG A 128 -27.63 6.38 27.67
N TRP A 129 -27.01 7.40 28.26
CA TRP A 129 -25.77 8.02 27.79
C TRP A 129 -24.56 7.69 28.66
N SER A 130 -24.66 6.67 29.52
CA SER A 130 -23.59 6.34 30.45
C SER A 130 -22.28 6.08 29.71
N GLY A 131 -21.21 6.73 30.15
CA GLY A 131 -19.88 6.61 29.56
C GLY A 131 -19.77 7.06 28.09
N ALA A 132 -20.82 7.66 27.50
CA ALA A 132 -20.83 8.05 26.09
C ALA A 132 -19.76 9.09 25.76
N TRP A 133 -19.36 9.91 26.74
CA TRP A 133 -18.28 10.89 26.66
C TRP A 133 -16.95 10.28 26.19
N VAL A 134 -16.58 9.16 26.82
CA VAL A 134 -15.33 8.45 26.52
C VAL A 134 -15.42 7.84 25.13
N MET A 135 -16.58 7.28 24.78
CA MET A 135 -16.82 6.76 23.43
C MET A 135 -16.72 7.87 22.37
N PHE A 136 -17.36 9.03 22.56
CA PHE A 136 -17.32 10.14 21.59
C PHE A 136 -15.90 10.66 21.41
N ALA A 137 -15.18 10.88 22.52
CA ALA A 137 -13.79 11.33 22.48
C ALA A 137 -12.88 10.35 21.75
N ALA A 138 -12.97 9.06 22.07
CA ALA A 138 -12.16 8.02 21.44
C ALA A 138 -12.49 7.88 19.95
N ASN A 139 -13.78 7.89 19.57
CA ASN A 139 -14.20 7.81 18.17
C ASN A 139 -13.77 9.05 17.37
N ALA A 140 -13.88 10.24 17.94
CA ALA A 140 -13.40 11.46 17.31
C ALA A 140 -11.90 11.38 17.04
N ALA A 141 -11.11 10.96 18.04
CA ALA A 141 -9.67 10.81 17.93
C ALA A 141 -9.27 9.75 16.90
N PHE A 142 -9.84 8.53 16.97
CA PHE A 142 -9.48 7.44 16.06
C PHE A 142 -9.93 7.70 14.63
N ALA A 143 -11.12 8.28 14.42
CA ALA A 143 -11.56 8.67 13.07
C ALA A 143 -10.64 9.78 12.50
N GLY A 144 -10.23 10.76 13.32
CA GLY A 144 -9.30 11.80 12.90
C GLY A 144 -7.91 11.26 12.55
N LEU A 145 -7.40 10.32 13.36
CA LEU A 145 -6.15 9.61 13.08
C LEU A 145 -6.26 8.72 11.82
N GLY A 146 -7.41 8.10 11.59
CA GLY A 146 -7.74 7.38 10.36
C GLY A 146 -7.65 8.27 9.13
N ALA A 147 -8.31 9.43 9.17
CA ALA A 147 -8.27 10.44 8.11
C ALA A 147 -6.84 10.99 7.87
N ALA A 148 -6.07 11.19 8.93
CA ALA A 148 -4.66 11.61 8.80
C ALA A 148 -3.79 10.52 8.14
N GLU A 149 -4.11 9.25 8.36
CA GLU A 149 -3.37 8.13 7.78
C GLU A 149 -3.69 7.93 6.28
N THR A 150 -4.92 8.25 5.85
CA THR A 150 -5.30 8.15 4.42
C THR A 150 -4.58 9.14 3.51
N VAL A 151 -4.12 10.27 4.05
CA VAL A 151 -3.32 11.27 3.30
C VAL A 151 -1.81 11.03 3.41
N ARG A 152 -1.39 9.94 4.06
CA ARG A 152 0.01 9.57 4.27
C ARG A 152 0.34 8.23 3.59
N GLY A 153 1.64 7.93 3.50
CA GLY A 153 2.15 6.62 3.10
C GLY A 153 1.69 6.18 1.70
N ALA A 154 1.42 4.88 1.58
CA ALA A 154 0.96 4.24 0.35
C ALA A 154 -0.47 4.65 -0.03
N MET A 155 -1.34 4.94 0.96
CA MET A 155 -2.72 5.37 0.74
C MET A 155 -2.82 6.67 -0.07
N ARG A 156 -1.91 7.63 0.12
CA ARG A 156 -1.93 8.91 -0.63
C ARG A 156 -1.86 8.72 -2.15
N ARG A 157 -1.35 7.59 -2.64
CA ARG A 157 -1.21 7.30 -4.08
C ARG A 157 -2.53 6.88 -4.74
N THR A 158 -3.57 6.54 -3.97
CA THR A 158 -4.86 6.09 -4.51
C THR A 158 -5.94 7.14 -4.25
N ARG A 159 -6.68 7.53 -5.30
CA ARG A 159 -7.80 8.49 -5.16
C ARG A 159 -8.90 7.96 -4.24
N THR A 160 -9.09 6.64 -4.18
CA THR A 160 -10.06 6.01 -3.29
C THR A 160 -9.75 6.19 -1.81
N ALA A 161 -8.47 6.36 -1.43
CA ALA A 161 -8.10 6.68 -0.05
C ALA A 161 -8.60 8.06 0.38
N LEU A 162 -8.71 9.03 -0.54
CA LEU A 162 -9.27 10.35 -0.23
C LEU A 162 -10.74 10.24 0.19
N GLY A 163 -11.53 9.39 -0.48
CA GLY A 163 -12.93 9.16 -0.11
C GLY A 163 -13.07 8.61 1.32
N LEU A 164 -12.27 7.61 1.68
CA LEU A 164 -12.20 7.11 3.06
C LEU A 164 -11.75 8.18 4.05
N GLY A 165 -10.75 8.99 3.67
CA GLY A 165 -10.24 10.07 4.50
C GLY A 165 -11.27 11.14 4.80
N VAL A 166 -12.03 11.57 3.78
CA VAL A 166 -13.12 12.54 3.93
C VAL A 166 -14.20 12.00 4.86
N VAL A 167 -14.64 10.75 4.67
CA VAL A 167 -15.71 10.21 5.53
C VAL A 167 -15.24 10.00 6.97
N MET A 168 -13.98 9.60 7.18
CA MET A 168 -13.37 9.49 8.50
C MET A 168 -13.22 10.87 9.17
N LEU A 169 -12.89 11.92 8.40
CA LEU A 169 -12.84 13.29 8.91
C LEU A 169 -14.23 13.78 9.31
N LEU A 170 -15.24 13.55 8.47
CA LEU A 170 -16.63 13.89 8.79
C LEU A 170 -17.12 13.15 10.04
N ALA A 171 -16.79 11.86 10.16
CA ALA A 171 -17.10 11.09 11.37
C ALA A 171 -16.38 11.65 12.61
N SER A 172 -15.12 12.08 12.48
CA SER A 172 -14.36 12.72 13.55
C SER A 172 -15.01 14.03 14.01
N VAL A 173 -15.33 14.92 13.06
CA VAL A 173 -16.00 16.20 13.34
C VAL A 173 -17.38 15.97 13.97
N PHE A 174 -18.15 15.03 13.45
CA PHE A 174 -19.46 14.70 14.00
C PHE A 174 -19.36 14.20 15.44
N GLN A 175 -18.44 13.26 15.74
CA GLN A 175 -18.24 12.74 17.10
C GLN A 175 -17.69 13.80 18.06
N ALA A 176 -16.81 14.69 17.59
CA ALA A 176 -16.35 15.83 18.36
C ALA A 176 -17.50 16.81 18.67
N ALA A 177 -18.38 17.07 17.71
CA ALA A 177 -19.58 17.88 17.94
C ALA A 177 -20.50 17.21 18.98
N ARG A 178 -20.70 15.89 18.95
CA ARG A 178 -21.48 15.19 20.00
C ARG A 178 -20.86 15.35 21.37
N LEU A 179 -19.54 15.19 21.46
CA LEU A 179 -18.81 15.35 22.73
C LEU A 179 -18.98 16.77 23.27
N VAL A 180 -18.72 17.79 22.46
CA VAL A 180 -18.81 19.19 22.87
C VAL A 180 -20.24 19.56 23.25
N SER A 181 -21.22 19.23 22.42
CA SER A 181 -22.62 19.54 22.70
C SER A 181 -23.11 18.87 23.97
N ALA A 182 -22.74 17.61 24.17
CA ALA A 182 -23.18 16.90 25.36
C ALA A 182 -22.49 17.48 26.63
N ILE A 183 -21.23 17.94 26.56
CA ILE A 183 -20.54 18.57 27.71
C ILE A 183 -21.10 19.97 28.00
N VAL A 184 -21.40 20.76 26.96
CA VAL A 184 -21.80 22.16 27.09
C VAL A 184 -23.29 22.33 27.35
N LEU A 185 -24.13 21.58 26.65
CA LEU A 185 -25.59 21.69 26.70
C LEU A 185 -26.23 20.62 27.59
N GLY A 186 -25.53 19.52 27.83
CA GLY A 186 -26.10 18.32 28.44
C GLY A 186 -26.82 17.43 27.43
N THR A 187 -27.02 16.15 27.78
CA THR A 187 -27.67 15.16 26.91
C THR A 187 -29.19 15.30 26.83
N ASP A 188 -29.78 16.06 27.75
CA ASP A 188 -31.23 16.29 27.82
C ASP A 188 -31.70 17.52 27.03
N ASP A 189 -30.77 18.37 26.57
CA ASP A 189 -31.08 19.59 25.82
C ASP A 189 -31.73 19.31 24.45
N GLU A 190 -32.70 20.14 24.07
CA GLU A 190 -33.47 20.00 22.82
C GLU A 190 -32.57 20.12 21.58
N GLY A 191 -31.52 20.95 21.65
CA GLY A 191 -30.52 21.08 20.59
C GLY A 191 -29.73 19.80 20.40
N PHE A 192 -29.33 19.15 21.50
CA PHE A 192 -28.64 17.85 21.46
C PHE A 192 -29.54 16.75 20.87
N ARG A 193 -30.80 16.68 21.31
CA ARG A 193 -31.75 15.65 20.84
C ARG A 193 -32.20 15.85 19.39
N THR A 194 -32.26 17.10 18.93
CA THR A 194 -32.68 17.38 17.54
C THR A 194 -31.55 17.13 16.54
N TRP A 195 -30.34 17.63 16.81
CA TRP A 195 -29.27 17.65 15.81
C TRP A 195 -28.23 16.53 15.97
N ILE A 196 -28.09 16.00 17.19
CA ILE A 196 -26.97 15.13 17.56
C ILE A 196 -27.45 13.84 18.26
N SER A 197 -28.75 13.54 18.14
CA SER A 197 -29.33 12.32 18.67
C SER A 197 -28.81 11.06 17.99
N SER A 198 -29.10 9.92 18.63
CA SER A 198 -28.83 8.58 18.12
C SER A 198 -29.45 8.33 16.75
N GLY A 199 -30.56 8.99 16.39
CA GLY A 199 -31.15 8.92 15.05
C GLY A 199 -30.25 9.51 13.97
N VAL A 200 -29.78 10.75 14.16
CA VAL A 200 -28.83 11.38 13.22
C VAL A 200 -27.51 10.59 13.16
N ALA A 201 -27.05 10.10 14.32
CA ALA A 201 -25.86 9.26 14.39
C ALA A 201 -26.01 7.93 13.63
N GLY A 202 -27.19 7.33 13.61
CA GLY A 202 -27.48 6.13 12.82
C GLY A 202 -27.35 6.39 11.31
N VAL A 203 -27.91 7.50 10.82
CA VAL A 203 -27.76 7.89 9.40
C VAL A 203 -26.28 8.15 9.06
N ALA A 204 -25.55 8.89 9.90
CA ALA A 204 -24.13 9.12 9.71
C ALA A 204 -23.33 7.81 9.70
N THR A 205 -23.71 6.85 10.55
CA THR A 205 -23.11 5.51 10.61
C THR A 205 -23.38 4.72 9.33
N ILE A 206 -24.61 4.73 8.82
CA ILE A 206 -24.96 4.08 7.55
C ILE A 206 -24.07 4.61 6.42
N CYS A 207 -23.95 5.94 6.30
CA CYS A 207 -23.07 6.56 5.32
C CYS A 207 -21.61 6.13 5.51
N LEU A 208 -21.12 6.16 6.75
CA LEU A 208 -19.75 5.75 7.10
C LEU A 208 -19.48 4.30 6.68
N VAL A 209 -20.38 3.38 7.02
CA VAL A 209 -20.22 1.94 6.75
C VAL A 209 -20.21 1.68 5.24
N ILE A 210 -21.15 2.27 4.50
CA ILE A 210 -21.21 2.12 3.04
C ILE A 210 -19.90 2.59 2.41
N VAL A 211 -19.43 3.80 2.75
CA VAL A 211 -18.17 4.34 2.20
C VAL A 211 -16.97 3.54 2.67
N ALA A 212 -16.93 3.13 3.94
CA ALA A 212 -15.83 2.35 4.49
C ALA A 212 -15.72 0.97 3.81
N VAL A 213 -16.82 0.27 3.60
CA VAL A 213 -16.84 -1.02 2.88
C VAL A 213 -16.38 -0.83 1.44
N LEU A 214 -16.96 0.13 0.71
CA LEU A 214 -16.57 0.39 -0.68
C LEU A 214 -15.09 0.76 -0.79
N ALA A 215 -14.63 1.69 0.05
CA ALA A 215 -13.25 2.13 0.02
C ALA A 215 -12.28 1.02 0.43
N ALA A 216 -12.58 0.27 1.49
CA ALA A 216 -11.75 -0.85 1.93
C ALA A 216 -11.67 -1.95 0.85
N SER A 217 -12.79 -2.26 0.19
CA SER A 217 -12.83 -3.24 -0.90
C SER A 217 -11.98 -2.81 -2.10
N VAL A 218 -12.09 -1.54 -2.53
CA VAL A 218 -11.28 -1.00 -3.64
C VAL A 218 -9.82 -0.87 -3.26
N LEU A 219 -9.51 -0.34 -2.07
CA LEU A 219 -8.14 -0.22 -1.57
C LEU A 219 -7.48 -1.58 -1.46
N ARG A 220 -8.21 -2.61 -1.02
CA ARG A 220 -7.75 -3.99 -1.01
C ARG A 220 -7.47 -4.52 -2.42
N ALA A 221 -8.35 -4.28 -3.39
CA ALA A 221 -8.13 -4.67 -4.79
C ALA A 221 -6.87 -3.99 -5.40
N GLU A 222 -6.69 -2.70 -5.12
CA GLU A 222 -5.50 -1.94 -5.49
C GLU A 222 -4.24 -2.46 -4.77
N GLN A 223 -4.37 -2.84 -3.50
CA GLN A 223 -3.26 -3.39 -2.74
C GLN A 223 -2.83 -4.77 -3.25
N VAL A 224 -3.76 -5.59 -3.75
CA VAL A 224 -3.42 -6.84 -4.45
C VAL A 224 -2.71 -6.56 -5.77
N ARG A 225 -3.04 -5.48 -6.50
CA ARG A 225 -2.29 -5.07 -7.71
C ARG A 225 -0.88 -4.55 -7.36
N MET A 226 -0.77 -3.71 -6.34
CA MET A 226 0.51 -3.16 -5.87
C MET A 226 1.40 -4.24 -5.24
N ARG A 227 0.84 -5.17 -4.46
CA ARG A 227 1.56 -6.32 -3.89
C ARG A 227 1.73 -7.49 -4.86
N GLY A 228 0.90 -7.66 -5.87
CA GLY A 228 1.19 -8.59 -6.98
C GLY A 228 2.48 -8.20 -7.70
N THR A 229 2.85 -6.93 -7.62
CA THR A 229 4.16 -6.41 -7.98
C THR A 229 5.17 -6.65 -6.84
N GLU A 230 4.90 -6.26 -5.59
CA GLU A 230 5.94 -6.24 -4.53
C GLU A 230 6.10 -7.52 -3.66
N ASP A 231 5.08 -8.35 -3.46
CA ASP A 231 5.06 -9.42 -2.47
C ASP A 231 4.13 -10.61 -2.83
N SER A 232 4.65 -11.59 -3.57
CA SER A 232 4.23 -12.99 -3.36
C SER A 232 5.39 -13.95 -3.65
N SER A 233 5.36 -15.11 -3.01
CA SER A 233 6.32 -16.21 -3.10
C SER A 233 6.41 -16.87 -4.49
N LEU A 234 5.55 -16.46 -5.42
CA LEU A 234 5.65 -16.79 -6.83
C LEU A 234 6.50 -15.73 -7.49
N MET A 235 7.60 -16.13 -8.14
CA MET A 235 8.28 -15.22 -9.04
C MET A 235 7.25 -14.79 -10.10
N ALA A 236 6.91 -13.50 -10.10
CA ALA A 236 6.14 -12.93 -11.19
C ALA A 236 7.01 -13.01 -12.45
N ILE A 237 6.61 -13.90 -13.34
CA ILE A 237 7.27 -14.23 -14.60
C ILE A 237 6.31 -13.83 -15.71
N ALA A 238 6.78 -13.03 -16.66
CA ALA A 238 6.03 -12.71 -17.85
C ALA A 238 5.82 -13.99 -18.70
N PRO A 239 4.81 -14.05 -19.59
CA PRO A 239 4.50 -15.25 -20.37
C PRO A 239 5.67 -15.82 -21.19
N ASP A 240 6.68 -15.00 -21.47
CA ASP A 240 7.91 -15.32 -22.19
C ASP A 240 9.05 -15.88 -21.31
N GLY A 241 8.82 -16.03 -20.00
CA GLY A 241 9.81 -16.53 -19.05
C GLY A 241 10.72 -15.46 -18.43
N VAL A 242 10.49 -14.17 -18.71
CA VAL A 242 11.29 -13.06 -18.17
C VAL A 242 10.76 -12.63 -16.80
N LEU A 243 11.63 -12.40 -15.81
CA LEU A 243 11.24 -11.97 -14.47
C LEU A 243 10.72 -10.53 -14.49
N LEU A 244 9.61 -10.24 -13.82
CA LEU A 244 9.24 -8.84 -13.54
C LEU A 244 10.25 -8.22 -12.55
N ALA A 245 10.41 -6.90 -12.59
CA ALA A 245 11.42 -6.17 -11.82
C ALA A 245 11.50 -6.58 -10.32
N PRO A 246 10.38 -6.74 -9.58
CA PRO A 246 10.43 -7.16 -8.18
C PRO A 246 10.97 -8.58 -7.99
N SER A 247 10.61 -9.51 -8.87
CA SER A 247 11.13 -10.88 -8.89
C SER A 247 12.62 -10.91 -9.21
N PHE A 248 13.05 -10.09 -10.18
CA PHE A 248 14.45 -9.96 -10.54
C PHE A 248 15.30 -9.44 -9.37
N VAL A 249 14.84 -8.36 -8.71
CA VAL A 249 15.50 -7.76 -7.55
C VAL A 249 15.63 -8.77 -6.40
N ARG A 250 14.62 -9.62 -6.19
CA ARG A 250 14.67 -10.71 -5.19
C ARG A 250 15.69 -11.79 -5.57
N VAL A 251 15.68 -12.26 -6.82
CA VAL A 251 16.65 -13.25 -7.33
C VAL A 251 18.07 -12.71 -7.23
N LEU A 252 18.29 -11.46 -7.62
CA LEU A 252 19.57 -10.78 -7.53
C LEU A 252 20.06 -10.72 -6.09
N GLY A 253 19.22 -10.31 -5.13
CA GLY A 253 19.59 -10.29 -3.71
C GLY A 253 20.03 -11.66 -3.17
N GLY A 254 19.29 -12.72 -3.51
CA GLY A 254 19.65 -14.09 -3.11
C GLY A 254 20.93 -14.62 -3.77
N ARG A 255 21.25 -14.17 -4.99
CA ARG A 255 22.51 -14.51 -5.67
C ARG A 255 23.68 -13.73 -5.09
N LEU A 256 23.54 -12.41 -4.89
CA LEU A 256 24.57 -11.56 -4.31
C LEU A 256 24.92 -11.97 -2.88
N MET A 257 23.94 -12.35 -2.05
CA MET A 257 24.21 -12.87 -0.70
C MET A 257 25.11 -14.11 -0.74
N ARG A 258 24.88 -15.02 -1.68
CA ARG A 258 25.70 -16.23 -1.84
C ARG A 258 27.08 -15.92 -2.43
N ALA A 259 27.13 -15.04 -3.43
CA ALA A 259 28.38 -14.60 -4.04
C ALA A 259 29.28 -13.89 -3.02
N ASN A 260 28.71 -13.01 -2.18
CA ASN A 260 29.44 -12.31 -1.12
C ASN A 260 30.06 -13.29 -0.11
N ARG A 261 29.32 -14.32 0.33
CA ARG A 261 29.84 -15.34 1.26
C ARG A 261 31.00 -16.14 0.68
N ARG A 262 31.15 -16.20 -0.64
CA ARG A 262 32.18 -16.96 -1.34
C ARG A 262 33.22 -16.09 -2.04
N ALA A 263 33.12 -14.76 -1.91
CA ALA A 263 33.90 -13.79 -2.66
C ALA A 263 33.89 -14.05 -4.19
N GLU A 264 32.76 -14.52 -4.72
CA GLU A 264 32.60 -14.79 -6.15
C GLU A 264 32.30 -13.50 -6.92
N LEU A 265 32.88 -13.32 -8.11
CA LEU A 265 32.59 -12.20 -8.99
C LEU A 265 31.16 -12.30 -9.53
N PHE A 266 30.41 -11.20 -9.47
CA PHE A 266 29.04 -11.14 -9.99
C PHE A 266 28.83 -9.86 -10.79
N ALA A 267 27.98 -9.92 -11.81
CA ALA A 267 27.71 -8.78 -12.69
C ALA A 267 26.21 -8.59 -12.93
N VAL A 268 25.83 -7.33 -13.10
CA VAL A 268 24.52 -6.91 -13.57
C VAL A 268 24.71 -6.13 -14.87
N LEU A 269 24.03 -6.57 -15.93
CA LEU A 269 23.93 -5.88 -17.21
C LEU A 269 22.52 -5.30 -17.34
N VAL A 270 22.42 -4.00 -17.59
CA VAL A 270 21.18 -3.29 -17.90
C VAL A 270 21.17 -2.95 -19.38
N ILE A 271 20.08 -3.27 -20.05
CA ILE A 271 19.86 -3.02 -21.48
C ILE A 271 18.68 -2.06 -21.58
N ARG A 272 18.94 -0.87 -22.11
CA ARG A 272 17.94 0.17 -22.25
C ARG A 272 17.76 0.52 -23.71
N ILE A 273 16.50 0.53 -24.13
CA ILE A 273 16.10 0.94 -25.48
C ILE A 273 15.65 2.39 -25.36
N ASP A 274 16.33 3.31 -26.03
CA ASP A 274 15.82 4.67 -26.16
C ASP A 274 14.82 4.74 -27.31
N ALA A 275 13.93 5.73 -27.29
CA ALA A 275 12.96 6.00 -28.36
C ALA A 275 11.70 5.10 -28.44
N LEU A 276 11.44 4.13 -27.56
CA LEU A 276 10.18 3.36 -27.62
C LEU A 276 8.93 4.25 -27.61
N ALA A 277 8.91 5.31 -26.78
CA ALA A 277 7.82 6.29 -26.76
C ALA A 277 7.72 7.11 -28.06
N ARG A 278 8.86 7.40 -28.71
CA ARG A 278 8.90 8.09 -30.00
C ARG A 278 8.38 7.18 -31.12
N ILE A 279 8.77 5.91 -31.11
CA ILE A 279 8.27 4.88 -32.03
C ILE A 279 6.77 4.71 -31.87
N ALA A 280 6.27 4.61 -30.62
CA ALA A 280 4.83 4.51 -30.35
C ALA A 280 4.05 5.71 -30.90
N THR A 281 4.65 6.90 -30.86
CA THR A 281 4.05 8.14 -31.38
C THR A 281 4.07 8.19 -32.91
N ALA A 282 5.16 7.72 -33.55
CA ALA A 282 5.37 7.83 -34.99
C ALA A 282 4.78 6.68 -35.81
N PHE A 283 4.83 5.45 -35.28
CA PHE A 283 4.45 4.21 -35.97
C PHE A 283 3.30 3.46 -35.27
N GLY A 284 2.84 3.95 -34.12
CA GLY A 284 1.76 3.32 -33.35
C GLY A 284 2.25 2.41 -32.22
N ALA A 285 1.37 2.15 -31.26
CA ALA A 285 1.68 1.37 -30.06
C ALA A 285 2.05 -0.09 -30.37
N ASP A 286 1.42 -0.70 -31.37
CA ASP A 286 1.67 -2.09 -31.77
C ASP A 286 3.10 -2.27 -32.31
N GLU A 287 3.64 -1.28 -33.02
CA GLU A 287 4.99 -1.36 -33.55
C GLU A 287 6.06 -1.18 -32.47
N ALA A 288 5.83 -0.27 -31.52
CA ALA A 288 6.69 -0.15 -30.34
C ALA A 288 6.67 -1.44 -29.49
N GLU A 289 5.52 -2.10 -29.43
CA GLU A 289 5.37 -3.39 -28.78
C GLU A 289 6.14 -4.49 -29.53
N HIS A 290 6.07 -4.51 -30.86
CA HIS A 290 6.81 -5.46 -31.70
C HIS A 290 8.33 -5.32 -31.51
N VAL A 291 8.85 -4.08 -31.53
CA VAL A 291 10.26 -3.79 -31.23
C VAL A 291 10.65 -4.28 -29.84
N ARG A 292 9.81 -4.01 -28.83
CA ARG A 292 10.06 -4.44 -27.45
C ARG A 292 10.09 -5.96 -27.34
N GLN A 293 9.20 -6.67 -28.01
CA GLN A 293 9.18 -8.13 -28.05
C GLN A 293 10.40 -8.71 -28.77
N ALA A 294 10.83 -8.10 -29.88
CA ALA A 294 12.02 -8.52 -30.63
C ALA A 294 13.31 -8.42 -29.79
N VAL A 295 13.53 -7.28 -29.11
CA VAL A 295 14.70 -7.10 -28.22
C VAL A 295 14.67 -8.08 -27.05
N ARG A 296 13.49 -8.31 -26.48
CA ARG A 296 13.30 -9.24 -25.36
C ARG A 296 13.55 -10.69 -25.76
N ALA A 297 13.08 -11.10 -26.93
CA ALA A 297 13.41 -12.40 -27.51
C ALA A 297 14.90 -12.54 -27.78
N ALA A 298 15.56 -11.48 -28.28
CA ALA A 298 17.01 -11.43 -28.46
C ALA A 298 17.76 -11.62 -27.14
N ALA A 299 17.39 -10.84 -26.12
CA ALA A 299 18.01 -10.90 -24.80
C ALA A 299 17.90 -12.29 -24.22
N ARG A 300 16.73 -12.92 -24.32
CA ARG A 300 16.50 -14.27 -23.83
C ARG A 300 17.36 -15.32 -24.54
N ARG A 301 17.49 -15.24 -25.87
CA ARG A 301 18.32 -16.18 -26.65
C ARG A 301 19.82 -16.02 -26.35
N LEU A 302 20.26 -14.79 -26.13
CA LEU A 302 21.68 -14.46 -25.93
C LEU A 302 22.12 -14.57 -24.46
N SER A 303 21.18 -14.69 -23.53
CA SER A 303 21.47 -14.80 -22.11
C SER A 303 22.09 -16.17 -21.77
N PRO A 304 23.11 -16.22 -20.90
CA PRO A 304 23.61 -17.48 -20.36
C PRO A 304 22.50 -18.26 -19.64
N THR A 305 22.54 -19.58 -19.70
CA THR A 305 21.50 -20.46 -19.11
C THR A 305 21.36 -20.31 -17.60
N THR A 306 22.43 -19.93 -16.90
CA THR A 306 22.45 -19.69 -15.46
C THR A 306 22.09 -18.25 -15.10
N ALA A 307 22.02 -17.33 -16.07
CA ALA A 307 21.69 -15.93 -15.83
C ALA A 307 20.21 -15.76 -15.50
N ALA A 308 19.89 -14.77 -14.67
CA ALA A 308 18.51 -14.36 -14.44
C ALA A 308 18.23 -13.13 -15.31
N LEU A 309 17.21 -13.21 -16.16
CA LEU A 309 16.76 -12.10 -17.01
C LEU A 309 15.47 -11.52 -16.44
N GLY A 310 15.42 -10.19 -16.32
CA GLY A 310 14.26 -9.45 -15.85
C GLY A 310 13.93 -8.22 -16.70
N THR A 311 12.77 -7.62 -16.44
CA THR A 311 12.22 -6.47 -17.17
C THR A 311 11.52 -5.52 -16.20
N ASP A 312 11.63 -4.21 -16.44
CA ASP A 312 10.80 -3.21 -15.77
C ASP A 312 9.56 -2.82 -16.61
N ASP A 313 8.75 -1.91 -16.06
CA ASP A 313 7.54 -1.34 -16.67
C ASP A 313 7.85 -0.42 -17.86
N ARG A 314 9.09 0.07 -17.97
CA ARG A 314 9.56 0.95 -19.05
C ARG A 314 10.21 0.18 -20.20
N GLY A 315 10.26 -1.15 -20.13
CA GLY A 315 10.88 -2.02 -21.13
C GLY A 315 12.40 -2.14 -21.00
N THR A 316 13.00 -1.66 -19.91
CA THR A 316 14.41 -1.90 -19.58
C THR A 316 14.59 -3.37 -19.22
N LEU A 317 15.57 -4.02 -19.82
CA LEU A 317 15.93 -5.40 -19.50
C LEU A 317 17.13 -5.42 -18.54
N MET A 318 17.14 -6.39 -17.64
CA MET A 318 18.16 -6.54 -16.61
C MET A 318 18.64 -7.99 -16.60
N LEU A 319 19.94 -8.21 -16.66
CA LEU A 319 20.56 -9.53 -16.66
C LEU A 319 21.52 -9.65 -15.47
N ALA A 320 21.34 -10.68 -14.65
CA ALA A 320 22.18 -10.98 -13.51
C ALA A 320 22.93 -12.30 -13.75
N PHE A 321 24.27 -12.25 -13.82
CA PHE A 321 25.10 -13.38 -14.18
C PHE A 321 26.45 -13.37 -13.46
N GLN A 322 27.14 -14.51 -13.50
CA GLN A 322 28.44 -14.72 -12.89
C GLN A 322 29.51 -14.87 -13.98
N PRO A 323 30.28 -13.81 -14.29
CA PRO A 323 31.42 -13.90 -15.20
C PRO A 323 32.64 -14.51 -14.49
N ALA A 324 33.54 -15.13 -15.25
CA ALA A 324 34.85 -15.54 -14.75
C ALA A 324 35.81 -14.35 -14.58
N THR A 325 35.68 -13.33 -15.43
CA THR A 325 36.51 -12.10 -15.36
C THR A 325 35.70 -10.83 -15.68
N PRO A 326 36.14 -9.64 -15.22
CA PRO A 326 35.53 -8.37 -15.62
C PRO A 326 35.48 -8.17 -17.14
N ALA A 327 36.53 -8.58 -17.86
CA ALA A 327 36.60 -8.49 -19.32
C ALA A 327 35.52 -9.34 -20.01
N GLU A 328 35.21 -10.52 -19.46
CA GLU A 328 34.15 -11.38 -19.99
C GLU A 328 32.77 -10.74 -19.89
N ALA A 329 32.49 -10.01 -18.80
CA ALA A 329 31.24 -9.28 -18.64
C ALA A 329 31.06 -8.20 -19.72
N ARG A 330 32.13 -7.45 -20.02
CA ARG A 330 32.14 -6.45 -21.11
C ARG A 330 31.96 -7.11 -22.47
N GLN A 331 32.69 -8.20 -22.73
CA GLN A 331 32.59 -8.94 -23.98
C GLN A 331 31.20 -9.52 -24.20
N LEU A 332 30.55 -10.04 -23.14
CA LEU A 332 29.16 -10.51 -23.22
C LEU A 332 28.23 -9.38 -23.61
N ALA A 333 28.31 -8.22 -22.95
CA ALA A 333 27.50 -7.06 -23.30
C ALA A 333 27.74 -6.60 -24.75
N ALA A 334 28.99 -6.50 -25.20
CA ALA A 334 29.32 -6.11 -26.58
C ALA A 334 28.85 -7.13 -27.63
N ARG A 335 28.85 -8.44 -27.31
CA ARG A 335 28.28 -9.47 -28.18
C ARG A 335 26.75 -9.38 -28.20
N MET A 336 26.12 -9.19 -27.04
CA MET A 336 24.67 -9.04 -26.93
C MET A 336 24.19 -7.82 -27.71
N HIS A 337 24.88 -6.69 -27.61
CA HIS A 337 24.56 -5.47 -28.36
C HIS A 337 24.56 -5.70 -29.87
N ARG A 338 25.65 -6.23 -30.42
CA ARG A 338 25.76 -6.52 -31.86
C ARG A 338 24.69 -7.51 -32.34
N ALA A 339 24.48 -8.58 -31.60
CA ALA A 339 23.49 -9.59 -31.96
C ALA A 339 22.04 -9.09 -31.85
N MET A 340 21.75 -8.15 -30.94
CA MET A 340 20.45 -7.50 -30.85
C MET A 340 20.18 -6.58 -32.03
N LEU A 341 21.16 -5.79 -32.45
CA LEU A 341 21.04 -4.93 -33.64
C LEU A 341 20.82 -5.76 -34.91
N ASP A 342 21.59 -6.83 -35.07
CA ASP A 342 21.44 -7.77 -36.20
C ASP A 342 20.04 -8.40 -36.21
N GLN A 343 19.53 -8.82 -35.05
CA GLN A 343 18.18 -9.37 -34.96
C GLN A 343 17.09 -8.32 -35.23
N LEU A 344 17.24 -7.09 -34.77
CA LEU A 344 16.28 -6.03 -35.09
C LEU A 344 16.28 -5.75 -36.59
N SER A 345 17.45 -5.73 -37.24
CA SER A 345 17.54 -5.53 -38.69
C SER A 345 16.83 -6.62 -39.50
N THR A 346 16.79 -7.85 -38.98
CA THR A 346 16.13 -9.00 -39.63
C THR A 346 14.67 -9.18 -39.23
N ALA A 347 14.23 -8.57 -38.12
CA ALA A 347 12.86 -8.65 -37.62
C ALA A 347 11.85 -7.77 -38.38
N GLY A 348 12.31 -7.01 -39.39
CA GLY A 348 11.44 -6.16 -40.22
C GLY A 348 10.85 -4.95 -39.47
N VAL A 349 11.46 -4.55 -38.35
CA VAL A 349 11.04 -3.35 -37.63
C VAL A 349 11.38 -2.10 -38.47
N PRO A 350 10.52 -1.07 -38.50
CA PRO A 350 10.68 0.08 -39.39
C PRO A 350 11.87 0.96 -39.00
N VAL A 351 12.29 0.93 -37.74
CA VAL A 351 13.43 1.69 -37.22
C VAL A 351 14.17 0.84 -36.18
N VAL A 352 15.50 0.79 -36.28
CA VAL A 352 16.36 0.20 -35.24
C VAL A 352 16.63 1.26 -34.17
N PRO A 353 16.05 1.13 -32.95
CA PRO A 353 16.28 2.11 -31.90
C PRO A 353 17.72 2.06 -31.36
N PRO A 354 18.26 3.17 -30.82
CA PRO A 354 19.47 3.15 -30.03
C PRO A 354 19.32 2.24 -28.81
N ILE A 355 20.27 1.34 -28.61
CA ILE A 355 20.34 0.43 -27.46
C ILE A 355 21.59 0.76 -26.66
N GLY A 356 21.42 1.21 -25.42
CA GLY A 356 22.54 1.34 -24.48
C GLY A 356 22.62 0.16 -23.54
N MET A 357 23.84 -0.29 -23.31
CA MET A 357 24.15 -1.34 -22.34
C MET A 357 25.06 -0.82 -21.24
N GLY A 358 24.68 -1.09 -19.98
CA GLY A 358 25.47 -0.71 -18.81
C GLY A 358 25.80 -1.94 -17.99
N VAL A 359 27.09 -2.15 -17.71
CA VAL A 359 27.55 -3.27 -16.88
C VAL A 359 28.05 -2.74 -15.54
N SER A 360 27.65 -3.38 -14.46
CA SER A 360 28.23 -3.15 -13.14
C SER A 360 28.72 -4.47 -12.54
N LEU A 361 29.86 -4.42 -11.87
CA LEU A 361 30.57 -5.56 -11.30
C LEU A 361 30.71 -5.40 -9.80
N THR A 362 30.62 -6.51 -9.06
CA THR A 362 30.82 -6.50 -7.61
C THR A 362 32.24 -6.15 -7.19
N SER A 363 33.22 -6.33 -8.09
CA SER A 363 34.61 -5.89 -7.86
C SER A 363 34.79 -4.37 -7.84
N ILE A 364 33.83 -3.61 -8.37
CA ILE A 364 33.88 -2.14 -8.44
C ILE A 364 32.91 -1.53 -7.43
N THR A 365 31.66 -2.00 -7.42
CA THR A 365 30.57 -1.37 -6.65
C THR A 365 30.19 -2.14 -5.38
N GLY A 366 30.83 -3.28 -5.11
CA GLY A 366 30.51 -4.16 -4.00
C GLY A 366 29.28 -5.03 -4.24
N TYR A 367 28.84 -5.73 -3.18
CA TYR A 367 27.73 -6.69 -3.24
C TYR A 367 26.36 -6.10 -2.87
N ASP A 368 26.28 -4.79 -2.65
CA ASP A 368 25.00 -4.14 -2.39
C ASP A 368 24.15 -4.13 -3.66
N ARG A 369 22.95 -4.72 -3.56
CA ARG A 369 22.06 -4.96 -4.69
C ARG A 369 21.64 -3.67 -5.37
N ASP A 370 21.22 -2.69 -4.58
CA ASP A 370 20.62 -1.46 -5.09
C ASP A 370 21.71 -0.59 -5.74
N THR A 371 22.87 -0.51 -5.09
CA THR A 371 24.08 0.15 -5.63
C THR A 371 24.54 -0.47 -6.95
N LEU A 372 24.64 -1.80 -7.03
CA LEU A 372 25.08 -2.51 -8.24
C LEU A 372 24.10 -2.27 -9.41
N LEU A 373 22.80 -2.34 -9.14
CA LEU A 373 21.77 -2.13 -10.15
C LEU A 373 21.68 -0.68 -10.63
N ASP A 374 21.77 0.28 -9.71
CA ASP A 374 21.70 1.71 -10.05
C ASP A 374 22.96 2.17 -10.80
N ALA A 375 24.12 1.64 -10.43
CA ALA A 375 25.36 1.87 -11.18
C ALA A 375 25.26 1.33 -12.63
N ALA A 376 24.69 0.13 -12.83
CA ALA A 376 24.46 -0.42 -14.17
C ALA A 376 23.46 0.42 -14.98
N LYS A 377 22.38 0.92 -14.36
CA LYS A 377 21.40 1.82 -15.01
C LYS A 377 22.04 3.15 -15.42
N ALA A 378 22.88 3.73 -14.55
CA ALA A 378 23.59 4.95 -14.85
C ALA A 378 24.54 4.77 -16.04
N ALA A 379 25.31 3.67 -16.06
CA ALA A 379 26.16 3.30 -17.18
C ALA A 379 25.35 3.11 -18.48
N ALA A 380 24.22 2.42 -18.44
CA ALA A 380 23.37 2.23 -19.63
C ALA A 380 22.81 3.56 -20.16
N LYS A 381 22.50 4.51 -19.26
CA LYS A 381 22.07 5.86 -19.66
C LYS A 381 23.21 6.64 -20.31
N ARG A 382 24.45 6.51 -19.82
CA ARG A 382 25.64 7.12 -20.45
C ARG A 382 25.89 6.55 -21.84
N ALA A 383 25.76 5.23 -21.99
CA ALA A 383 25.94 4.57 -23.28
C ALA A 383 24.92 5.04 -24.35
N ILE A 384 23.71 5.42 -23.95
CA ILE A 384 22.73 6.02 -24.89
C ILE A 384 23.11 7.44 -25.29
N ALA A 385 23.71 8.19 -24.37
CA ALA A 385 24.06 9.59 -24.57
C ALA A 385 25.39 9.80 -25.30
N SER A 386 26.20 8.75 -25.42
CA SER A 386 27.48 8.77 -26.11
C SER A 386 27.30 8.34 -27.57
N ASP A 387 27.91 9.06 -28.50
CA ASP A 387 27.89 8.72 -29.92
C ASP A 387 28.81 7.52 -30.24
N ASP A 388 29.85 7.30 -29.43
CA ASP A 388 30.87 6.26 -29.67
C ASP A 388 30.74 5.04 -28.75
N VAL A 389 30.13 5.19 -27.56
CA VAL A 389 30.12 4.16 -26.51
C VAL A 389 28.75 3.52 -26.38
N THR A 390 28.56 2.35 -26.98
CA THR A 390 27.30 1.58 -26.88
C THR A 390 27.22 0.66 -25.65
N VAL A 391 28.35 0.37 -25.03
CA VAL A 391 28.48 -0.43 -23.80
C VAL A 391 29.37 0.32 -22.83
N ALA A 392 28.82 0.72 -21.68
CA ALA A 392 29.55 1.42 -20.63
C ALA A 392 29.70 0.55 -19.38
N VAL A 393 30.80 0.72 -18.65
CA VAL A 393 31.06 0.01 -17.40
C VAL A 393 31.00 1.01 -16.24
N ALA A 394 30.26 0.66 -15.20
CA ALA A 394 30.19 1.46 -14.00
C ALA A 394 31.58 1.59 -13.35
N GLY A 395 32.02 2.82 -13.10
CA GLY A 395 33.26 3.14 -12.38
C GLY A 395 34.56 3.15 -13.20
N GLU A 396 34.58 2.66 -14.45
CA GLU A 396 35.78 2.76 -15.32
C GLU A 396 35.76 4.02 -16.20
N ASP A 397 34.59 4.44 -16.64
CA ASP A 397 34.45 5.57 -17.58
C ASP A 397 34.39 6.94 -16.86
N ASP A 398 34.37 6.98 -15.53
CA ASP A 398 34.36 8.23 -14.74
C ASP A 398 35.74 8.93 -14.69
N GLU A 399 36.82 8.22 -15.04
CA GLU A 399 38.17 8.81 -15.11
C GLU A 399 38.50 9.46 -16.47
N ALA A 400 37.71 9.19 -17.52
CA ALA A 400 37.98 9.68 -18.88
C ALA A 400 37.49 11.12 -19.15
N GLU A 401 36.63 11.69 -18.30
CA GLU A 401 36.11 13.06 -18.40
C GLU A 401 36.65 14.00 -17.30
N GLY A 402 37.85 13.73 -16.77
CA GLY A 402 38.60 14.71 -15.98
C GLY A 402 39.30 15.71 -16.93
N PRO A 403 39.24 17.04 -16.69
CA PRO A 403 39.98 17.99 -17.51
C PRO A 403 41.47 17.63 -17.45
N SER A 404 42.09 17.53 -18.61
CA SER A 404 43.53 17.40 -18.80
C SER A 404 44.25 18.62 -18.21
N VAL A 405 44.53 18.57 -16.92
CA VAL A 405 45.45 19.51 -16.28
C VAL A 405 46.86 19.08 -16.68
N GLY A 406 47.44 19.87 -17.57
CA GLY A 406 48.81 19.70 -18.03
C GLY A 406 49.85 19.75 -16.91
N GLN A 407 50.90 18.95 -17.12
CA GLN A 407 52.30 19.09 -16.69
C GLN A 407 52.61 19.97 -15.46
N ALA A 408 53.35 19.38 -14.51
CA ALA A 408 54.57 20.02 -14.04
C ALA A 408 55.62 19.00 -13.58
N VAL A 409 56.73 19.00 -14.33
CA VAL A 409 58.05 18.54 -13.96
C VAL A 409 58.45 19.04 -12.56
N ARG A 410 59.04 18.18 -11.73
CA ARG A 410 60.08 18.62 -10.79
C ARG A 410 61.21 17.58 -10.71
N ARG A 411 62.41 18.15 -10.82
CA ARG A 411 63.73 17.53 -10.67
C ARG A 411 63.91 16.88 -9.31
#